data_AF-A0A7K2ZDI0-F1
#
_entry.id   AF-A0A7K2ZDI0-F1
#
_cell.length_a   1.000
_cell.length_b   1.000
_cell.length_c   1.000
_cell.angle_alpha   90.00
_cell.angle_beta   90.00
_cell.angle_gamma   90.00
#
_symmetry.space_group_name_H-M   'P 1'
#
loop_
_entity.id
_entity.type
_entity.pdbx_description
1 polymer ?
#
loop_
_entity_poly.entity_id
_entity_poly.type
_entity_poly.pdbx_seq_one_letter_code
_entity_poly.pdbx_strand_id
1 'polypeptide(L)'
;SREGRSMEDMRLRLLLDTVLDAASGLRRELALPPVTARPADSVDAVEPGRMSPKDIAARALSDTDPALLDQLLALPQAHLIVDGYNVTKTGYPQMPLEKQRLRLLGGLSVLAAQTGAEMTCVFDGAELAAPVLLAPPRGVRVLFSKAGVTADELIRQLARAEPPGRPVVVVSTDREVADGVAKAGARPVASVLLLKRLSRV
;
A
#
# COMPACT_ATOMS: atom_id res chain seq x y z
N SER A 1 19.51 -20.55 -33.49
CA SER A 1 18.52 -20.70 -34.59
C SER A 1 17.25 -19.94 -34.26
N ARG A 2 16.44 -19.53 -35.25
CA ARG A 2 15.15 -18.85 -35.00
C ARG A 2 14.13 -19.79 -34.33
N GLU A 3 14.11 -21.08 -34.69
CA GLU A 3 13.12 -22.02 -34.14
C GLU A 3 13.26 -22.25 -32.63
N GLY A 4 14.48 -22.19 -32.08
CA GLY A 4 14.72 -22.39 -30.64
C GLY A 4 13.92 -21.40 -29.79
N ARG A 5 14.01 -20.09 -30.11
CA ARG A 5 13.20 -19.06 -29.45
C ARG A 5 11.71 -19.26 -29.67
N SER A 6 11.29 -19.65 -30.88
CA SER A 6 9.87 -19.95 -31.16
C SER A 6 9.32 -21.09 -30.27
N MET A 7 10.13 -22.09 -29.95
CA MET A 7 9.75 -23.18 -29.04
C MET A 7 9.75 -22.74 -27.57
N GLU A 8 10.64 -21.83 -27.17
CA GLU A 8 10.67 -21.22 -25.83
C GLU A 8 9.45 -20.32 -25.61
N ASP A 9 9.15 -19.43 -26.56
CA ASP A 9 7.98 -18.55 -26.56
C ASP A 9 6.66 -19.35 -26.53
N MET A 10 6.58 -20.45 -27.30
CA MET A 10 5.41 -21.33 -27.32
C MET A 10 5.20 -22.05 -25.98
N ARG A 11 6.28 -22.54 -25.35
CA ARG A 11 6.23 -23.14 -24.01
C ARG A 11 5.83 -22.12 -22.95
N LEU A 12 6.35 -20.89 -23.02
CA LEU A 12 6.02 -19.82 -22.10
C LEU A 12 4.53 -19.45 -22.18
N ARG A 13 3.96 -19.35 -23.39
CA ARG A 13 2.52 -19.15 -23.58
C ARG A 13 1.70 -20.29 -22.99
N LEU A 14 2.00 -21.55 -23.34
CA LEU A 14 1.25 -22.70 -22.83
C LEU A 14 1.28 -22.79 -21.30
N LEU A 15 2.40 -22.45 -20.65
CA LEU A 15 2.48 -22.36 -19.19
C LEU A 15 1.65 -21.21 -18.61
N LEU A 16 1.66 -20.03 -19.25
CA LEU A 16 0.85 -18.89 -18.84
C LEU A 16 -0.65 -19.17 -18.99
N ASP A 17 -1.07 -19.75 -20.12
CA ASP A 17 -2.45 -20.13 -20.40
C ASP A 17 -2.93 -21.17 -19.37
N THR A 18 -2.10 -22.18 -19.05
CA THR A 18 -2.37 -23.17 -18.00
C THR A 18 -2.60 -22.52 -16.63
N VAL A 19 -1.82 -21.49 -16.27
CA VAL A 19 -1.99 -20.76 -14.99
C VAL A 19 -3.28 -19.93 -15.00
N LEU A 20 -3.64 -19.30 -16.11
CA LEU A 20 -4.87 -18.53 -16.27
C LEU A 20 -6.12 -19.43 -16.19
N ASP A 21 -6.08 -20.61 -16.83
CA ASP A 21 -7.15 -21.61 -16.76
C ASP A 21 -7.25 -22.22 -15.36
N ALA A 22 -6.12 -22.54 -14.71
CA ALA A 22 -6.11 -23.05 -13.33
C ALA A 22 -6.69 -22.02 -12.34
N ALA A 23 -6.32 -20.75 -12.44
CA ALA A 23 -6.89 -19.68 -11.61
C ALA A 23 -8.39 -19.47 -11.89
N SER A 24 -8.81 -19.58 -13.16
CA SER A 24 -10.22 -19.49 -13.57
C SER A 24 -11.04 -20.69 -13.09
N GLY A 25 -10.45 -21.89 -13.08
CA GLY A 25 -11.02 -23.10 -12.49
C GLY A 25 -11.18 -22.95 -10.98
N LEU A 26 -10.09 -22.64 -10.27
CA LEU A 26 -10.10 -22.47 -8.82
C LEU A 26 -11.12 -21.42 -8.35
N ARG A 27 -11.28 -20.31 -9.08
CA ARG A 27 -12.31 -19.30 -8.80
C ARG A 27 -13.74 -19.82 -8.99
N ARG A 28 -13.98 -20.75 -9.92
CA ARG A 28 -15.29 -21.41 -10.09
C ARG A 28 -15.55 -22.41 -8.96
N GLU A 29 -14.59 -23.31 -8.69
CA GLU A 29 -14.73 -24.35 -7.66
C GLU A 29 -14.88 -23.79 -6.24
N LEU A 30 -14.14 -22.74 -5.89
CA LEU A 30 -14.27 -22.07 -4.58
C LEU A 30 -15.51 -21.16 -4.49
N ALA A 31 -16.27 -21.00 -5.58
CA ALA A 31 -17.48 -20.16 -5.68
C ALA A 31 -17.33 -18.73 -5.12
N LEU A 32 -16.12 -18.16 -5.14
CA LEU A 32 -15.82 -16.91 -4.43
C LEU A 32 -16.56 -15.73 -5.08
N PRO A 33 -17.37 -14.97 -4.32
CA PRO A 33 -17.95 -13.73 -4.82
C PRO A 33 -16.85 -12.68 -5.08
N PRO A 34 -17.13 -11.65 -5.89
CA PRO A 34 -16.22 -10.52 -6.04
C PRO A 34 -15.85 -9.91 -4.69
N VAL A 35 -14.58 -9.51 -4.50
CA VAL A 35 -14.10 -8.90 -3.26
C VAL A 35 -14.82 -7.55 -3.04
N THR A 36 -15.74 -7.50 -2.08
CA THR A 36 -16.60 -6.34 -1.80
C THR A 36 -16.03 -5.35 -0.78
N ALA A 37 -15.12 -5.81 0.09
CA ALA A 37 -14.45 -4.99 1.11
C ALA A 37 -12.97 -5.37 1.19
N ARG A 38 -12.10 -4.46 1.61
CA ARG A 38 -10.66 -4.57 1.38
C ARG A 38 -9.84 -4.80 2.64
N PRO A 39 -8.66 -5.42 2.51
CA PRO A 39 -7.93 -5.98 3.64
C PRO A 39 -7.65 -5.04 4.83
N ALA A 40 -7.06 -3.86 4.58
CA ALA A 40 -6.80 -2.84 5.60
C ALA A 40 -8.05 -2.34 6.34
N ASP A 41 -9.24 -2.50 5.77
CA ASP A 41 -10.50 -2.10 6.40
C ASP A 41 -10.80 -2.85 7.72
N SER A 42 -10.15 -3.98 8.08
CA SER A 42 -10.44 -4.67 9.37
C SER A 42 -9.69 -4.17 10.60
N VAL A 43 -8.75 -3.24 10.46
CA VAL A 43 -8.04 -2.75 11.63
C VAL A 43 -8.88 -1.74 12.39
N ASP A 44 -8.84 -1.83 13.72
CA ASP A 44 -9.69 -1.02 14.58
C ASP A 44 -9.17 0.42 14.79
N ALA A 45 -8.94 1.13 13.68
CA ALA A 45 -8.56 2.54 13.62
C ALA A 45 -9.78 3.48 13.76
N VAL A 46 -9.55 4.79 13.89
CA VAL A 46 -10.63 5.77 13.67
C VAL A 46 -10.79 5.98 12.16
N GLU A 47 -11.78 5.33 11.58
CA GLU A 47 -12.19 5.46 10.18
C GLU A 47 -13.72 5.62 10.04
N PRO A 48 -14.19 6.23 8.94
CA PRO A 48 -15.36 5.74 8.22
C PRO A 48 -14.99 4.40 7.51
N GLY A 49 -15.31 3.23 8.12
CA GLY A 49 -14.74 1.89 7.76
C GLY A 49 -15.51 1.03 6.71
N ARG A 50 -15.47 -0.33 6.63
CA ARG A 50 -14.78 -1.52 7.28
C ARG A 50 -15.15 -2.82 6.44
N MET A 51 -14.59 -4.06 6.25
CA MET A 51 -13.46 -5.02 6.58
C MET A 51 -13.45 -6.19 5.51
N SER A 52 -12.50 -7.08 5.06
CA SER A 52 -11.02 -7.38 4.94
C SER A 52 -10.82 -8.66 4.02
N PRO A 53 -9.70 -9.47 3.86
CA PRO A 53 -8.25 -9.49 4.21
C PRO A 53 -7.22 -9.85 3.03
N LYS A 54 -5.88 -9.72 3.20
CA LYS A 54 -4.78 -9.85 2.15
C LYS A 54 -4.38 -11.31 1.85
N ASP A 55 -3.21 -11.58 1.23
CA ASP A 55 -2.02 -12.13 1.95
C ASP A 55 -0.65 -11.41 1.46
N ILE A 56 0.65 -11.43 1.94
CA ILE A 56 2.02 -11.52 1.23
C ILE A 56 3.32 -11.42 2.07
N ALA A 57 4.44 -12.00 1.56
CA ALA A 57 5.82 -11.58 1.84
C ALA A 57 6.88 -11.69 0.69
N ALA A 58 7.96 -10.90 0.81
CA ALA A 58 9.35 -11.11 0.32
C ALA A 58 9.74 -11.09 -1.18
N ARG A 59 10.37 -9.98 -1.61
CA ARG A 59 11.80 -9.97 -2.04
C ARG A 59 12.42 -8.56 -2.04
N ALA A 60 13.74 -8.48 -1.94
CA ALA A 60 14.49 -7.23 -1.78
C ALA A 60 15.29 -6.83 -3.03
N LEU A 61 15.20 -5.53 -3.38
CA LEU A 61 15.97 -4.84 -4.42
C LEU A 61 15.98 -3.34 -4.06
N SER A 62 17.16 -2.70 -4.13
CA SER A 62 17.48 -1.26 -3.98
C SER A 62 16.47 -0.37 -3.24
N ASP A 63 16.69 -0.13 -1.94
CA ASP A 63 15.87 0.78 -1.11
C ASP A 63 16.01 2.29 -1.46
N THR A 64 16.70 2.62 -2.56
CA THR A 64 16.94 4.01 -3.03
C THR A 64 16.54 4.25 -4.48
N ASP A 65 16.06 3.23 -5.22
CA ASP A 65 15.60 3.38 -6.60
C ASP A 65 14.12 3.85 -6.64
N PRO A 66 13.80 5.02 -7.24
CA PRO A 66 12.40 5.42 -7.44
C PRO A 66 11.58 4.42 -8.26
N ALA A 67 12.20 3.68 -9.18
CA ALA A 67 11.51 2.70 -10.00
C ALA A 67 11.05 1.47 -9.20
N LEU A 68 11.62 1.20 -8.01
CA LEU A 68 11.12 0.16 -7.11
C LEU A 68 9.68 0.45 -6.69
N LEU A 69 9.36 1.70 -6.32
CA LEU A 69 8.01 2.07 -5.89
C LEU A 69 7.02 1.99 -7.06
N ASP A 70 7.43 2.41 -8.26
CA ASP A 70 6.63 2.23 -9.48
C ASP A 70 6.36 0.75 -9.80
N GLN A 71 7.37 -0.12 -9.68
CA GLN A 71 7.22 -1.57 -9.87
C GLN A 71 6.30 -2.20 -8.81
N LEU A 72 6.45 -1.85 -7.53
CA LEU A 72 5.64 -2.39 -6.44
C LEU A 72 4.17 -1.96 -6.54
N LEU A 73 3.89 -0.72 -6.97
CA LEU A 73 2.53 -0.21 -7.17
C LEU A 73 1.86 -0.72 -8.46
N ALA A 74 2.65 -1.16 -9.45
CA ALA A 74 2.15 -1.80 -10.65
C ALA A 74 1.76 -3.29 -10.45
N LEU A 75 2.08 -3.88 -9.30
CA LEU A 75 1.69 -5.26 -8.99
C LEU A 75 0.16 -5.36 -8.75
N PRO A 76 -0.52 -6.43 -9.23
CA PRO A 76 -1.96 -6.58 -9.07
C PRO A 76 -2.43 -6.46 -7.61
N GLN A 77 -3.47 -5.65 -7.41
CA GLN A 77 -4.07 -5.36 -6.11
C GLN A 77 -3.14 -4.75 -5.05
N ALA A 78 -1.95 -4.22 -5.41
CA ALA A 78 -1.00 -3.67 -4.44
C ALA A 78 -1.63 -2.68 -3.44
N HIS A 79 -1.10 -2.65 -2.22
CA HIS A 79 -1.55 -1.73 -1.17
C HIS A 79 -0.38 -0.95 -0.58
N LEU A 80 -0.52 0.38 -0.62
CA LEU A 80 0.40 1.35 -0.07
C LEU A 80 -0.14 1.89 1.27
N ILE A 81 0.47 1.47 2.37
CA ILE A 81 0.30 2.11 3.68
C ILE A 81 1.32 3.26 3.76
N VAL A 82 0.87 4.44 4.16
CA VAL A 82 1.70 5.64 4.25
C VAL A 82 1.65 6.19 5.67
N ASP A 83 2.80 6.27 6.31
CA ASP A 83 3.01 7.06 7.52
C ASP A 83 3.00 8.54 7.15
N GLY A 84 1.86 9.17 7.41
CA GLY A 84 1.57 10.51 6.96
C GLY A 84 2.53 11.54 7.55
N TYR A 85 2.79 11.51 8.86
CA TYR A 85 3.66 12.51 9.47
C TYR A 85 5.15 12.25 9.25
N ASN A 86 5.62 11.01 9.16
CA ASN A 86 7.01 10.78 8.72
C ASN A 86 7.21 11.34 7.29
N VAL A 87 6.27 11.12 6.37
CA VAL A 87 6.36 11.62 5.01
C VAL A 87 6.26 13.15 4.94
N THR A 88 5.31 13.78 5.63
CA THR A 88 5.16 15.25 5.54
C THR A 88 6.26 16.01 6.28
N LYS A 89 6.71 15.53 7.46
CA LYS A 89 7.84 16.12 8.19
C LYS A 89 9.17 15.92 7.45
N THR A 90 9.31 14.85 6.66
CA THR A 90 10.46 14.68 5.73
C THR A 90 10.38 15.65 4.55
N GLY A 91 9.21 15.81 3.93
CA GLY A 91 9.08 16.50 2.65
C GLY A 91 8.86 18.00 2.69
N TYR A 92 8.14 18.51 3.69
CA TYR A 92 7.75 19.92 3.79
C TYR A 92 7.38 20.30 5.24
N PRO A 93 8.32 20.14 6.20
CA PRO A 93 8.06 20.35 7.64
C PRO A 93 7.61 21.76 8.01
N GLN A 94 8.02 22.77 7.23
CA GLN A 94 7.70 24.18 7.47
C GLN A 94 6.24 24.57 7.13
N MET A 95 5.44 23.65 6.58
CA MET A 95 4.01 23.88 6.34
C MET A 95 3.18 23.58 7.60
N PRO A 96 2.08 24.31 7.88
CA PRO A 96 1.11 23.93 8.92
C PRO A 96 0.56 22.51 8.71
N LEU A 97 0.35 21.75 9.79
CA LEU A 97 -0.03 20.32 9.73
C LEU A 97 -1.25 20.03 8.83
N GLU A 98 -2.23 20.92 8.78
CA GLU A 98 -3.38 20.78 7.88
C GLU A 98 -2.97 20.84 6.39
N LYS A 99 -2.14 21.83 6.01
CA LYS A 99 -1.59 21.96 4.67
C LYS A 99 -0.63 20.81 4.32
N GLN A 100 0.09 20.29 5.31
CA GLN A 100 0.87 19.06 5.18
C GLN A 100 -0.02 17.88 4.77
N ARG A 101 -1.09 17.61 5.55
CA ARG A 101 -2.05 16.53 5.27
C ARG A 101 -2.69 16.68 3.88
N LEU A 102 -3.23 17.86 3.56
CA LEU A 102 -3.86 18.13 2.26
C LEU A 102 -2.91 17.91 1.08
N ARG A 103 -1.64 18.35 1.20
CA ARG A 103 -0.62 18.17 0.15
C ARG A 103 -0.27 16.69 -0.07
N LEU A 104 -0.13 15.89 0.99
CA LEU A 104 0.13 14.47 0.86
C LEU A 104 -1.07 13.74 0.23
N LEU A 105 -2.27 13.98 0.74
CA LEU A 105 -3.49 13.30 0.32
C LEU A 105 -3.87 13.60 -1.14
N GLY A 106 -3.64 14.84 -1.61
CA GLY A 106 -3.81 15.19 -3.02
C GLY A 106 -2.86 14.40 -3.94
N GLY A 107 -1.57 14.32 -3.59
CA GLY A 107 -0.59 13.54 -4.34
C GLY A 107 -0.91 12.04 -4.36
N LEU A 108 -1.32 11.47 -3.22
CA LEU A 108 -1.73 10.07 -3.11
C LEU A 108 -2.99 9.77 -3.95
N SER A 109 -3.96 10.68 -4.02
CA SER A 109 -5.18 10.48 -4.83
C SER A 109 -4.88 10.37 -6.32
N VAL A 110 -3.97 11.20 -6.84
CA VAL A 110 -3.53 11.08 -8.25
C VAL A 110 -2.67 9.84 -8.46
N LEU A 111 -1.82 9.45 -7.50
CA LEU A 111 -1.04 8.20 -7.58
C LEU A 111 -1.95 6.96 -7.56
N ALA A 112 -3.02 6.96 -6.77
CA ALA A 112 -4.04 5.92 -6.76
C ALA A 112 -4.80 5.84 -8.10
N ALA A 113 -5.14 7.00 -8.68
CA ALA A 113 -5.75 7.06 -10.02
C ALA A 113 -4.81 6.57 -11.15
N GLN A 114 -3.49 6.79 -11.02
CA GLN A 114 -2.48 6.32 -11.98
C GLN A 114 -2.18 4.81 -11.87
N THR A 115 -2.27 4.22 -10.68
CA THR A 115 -1.78 2.84 -10.40
C THR A 115 -2.90 1.84 -10.14
N GLY A 116 -4.09 2.28 -9.73
CA GLY A 116 -5.16 1.40 -9.25
C GLY A 116 -4.89 0.74 -7.89
N ALA A 117 -3.71 0.98 -7.29
CA ALA A 117 -3.32 0.45 -5.99
C ALA A 117 -4.25 1.00 -4.88
N GLU A 118 -4.46 0.19 -3.85
CA GLU A 118 -5.07 0.68 -2.62
C GLU A 118 -4.10 1.61 -1.89
N MET A 119 -4.58 2.73 -1.35
CA MET A 119 -3.77 3.65 -0.56
C MET A 119 -4.42 3.93 0.78
N THR A 120 -3.65 3.83 1.86
CA THR A 120 -4.08 4.11 3.23
C THR A 120 -3.06 5.04 3.89
N CYS A 121 -3.44 6.30 4.10
CA CYS A 121 -2.62 7.28 4.78
C CYS A 121 -2.99 7.32 6.26
N VAL A 122 -2.04 6.97 7.13
CA VAL A 122 -2.20 6.95 8.59
C VAL A 122 -1.57 8.21 9.17
N PHE A 123 -2.28 8.91 10.04
CA PHE A 123 -1.76 10.01 10.84
C PHE A 123 -1.89 9.69 12.33
N ASP A 124 -1.00 10.24 13.14
CA ASP A 124 -1.11 10.12 14.59
C ASP A 124 -2.29 10.95 15.12
N GLY A 125 -3.16 10.32 15.90
CA GLY A 125 -4.31 10.96 16.54
C GLY A 125 -3.94 11.93 17.68
N ALA A 126 -2.75 11.79 18.28
CA ALA A 126 -2.28 12.71 19.33
C ALA A 126 -1.91 14.11 18.76
N GLU A 127 -1.62 14.21 17.46
CA GLU A 127 -1.38 15.47 16.74
C GLU A 127 -2.69 16.15 16.27
N LEU A 128 -3.84 15.78 16.85
CA LEU A 128 -5.15 16.37 16.59
C LEU A 128 -5.60 17.27 17.76
N ALA A 129 -5.52 18.59 17.56
CA ALA A 129 -6.10 19.56 18.48
C ALA A 129 -7.66 19.59 18.47
N ALA A 130 -8.28 19.03 17.43
CA ALA A 130 -9.73 18.93 17.24
C ALA A 130 -10.07 17.80 16.24
N PRO A 131 -11.33 17.32 16.19
CA PRO A 131 -11.78 16.39 15.16
C PRO A 131 -11.60 16.98 13.75
N VAL A 132 -10.77 16.34 12.92
CA VAL A 132 -10.43 16.85 11.59
C VAL A 132 -11.47 16.39 10.56
N LEU A 133 -12.29 17.34 10.09
CA LEU A 133 -13.26 17.16 9.01
C LEU A 133 -12.56 17.15 7.62
N LEU A 134 -11.63 16.21 7.43
CA LEU A 134 -11.09 15.90 6.10
C LEU A 134 -12.06 14.97 5.36
N ALA A 135 -12.62 15.43 4.24
CA ALA A 135 -13.17 14.54 3.23
C ALA A 135 -12.00 13.80 2.55
N PRO A 136 -11.91 12.46 2.62
CA PRO A 136 -10.84 11.71 1.95
C PRO A 136 -10.92 11.91 0.43
N PRO A 137 -9.82 12.27 -0.26
CA PRO A 137 -9.85 12.35 -1.72
C PRO A 137 -9.96 10.94 -2.32
N ARG A 138 -10.62 10.84 -3.48
CA ARG A 138 -10.96 9.54 -4.09
C ARG A 138 -9.72 8.66 -4.27
N GLY A 139 -9.85 7.39 -3.90
CA GLY A 139 -8.77 6.39 -3.97
C GLY A 139 -7.89 6.27 -2.72
N VAL A 140 -8.03 7.17 -1.72
CA VAL A 140 -7.20 7.16 -0.51
C VAL A 140 -8.06 6.98 0.75
N ARG A 141 -7.85 5.89 1.50
CA ARG A 141 -8.35 5.75 2.88
C ARG A 141 -7.48 6.62 3.79
N VAL A 142 -8.09 7.37 4.71
CA VAL A 142 -7.39 8.28 5.62
C VAL A 142 -7.75 7.93 7.05
N LEU A 143 -6.74 7.52 7.81
CA LEU A 143 -6.89 6.97 9.16
C LEU A 143 -6.19 7.83 10.19
N PHE A 144 -6.79 7.92 11.37
CA PHE A 144 -6.15 8.47 12.55
C PHE A 144 -6.03 7.39 13.62
N SER A 145 -4.88 7.33 14.29
CA SER A 145 -4.70 6.41 15.41
C SER A 145 -5.61 6.79 16.58
N LYS A 146 -6.03 5.81 17.38
CA LYS A 146 -6.85 6.04 18.57
C LYS A 146 -6.01 6.62 19.69
N ALA A 147 -6.64 7.35 20.62
CA ALA A 147 -5.97 7.77 21.85
C ALA A 147 -5.40 6.53 22.58
N GLY A 148 -4.11 6.56 22.91
CA GLY A 148 -3.37 5.41 23.47
C GLY A 148 -2.77 4.43 22.45
N VAL A 149 -2.92 4.68 21.15
CA VAL A 149 -2.32 3.88 20.06
C VAL A 149 -1.51 4.82 19.15
N THR A 150 -0.23 4.52 18.90
CA THR A 150 0.60 5.33 17.98
C THR A 150 0.24 5.04 16.52
N ALA A 151 0.58 5.97 15.61
CA ALA A 151 0.51 5.70 14.18
C ALA A 151 1.29 4.43 13.78
N ASP A 152 2.45 4.20 14.40
CA ASP A 152 3.34 3.05 14.15
C ASP A 152 2.66 1.71 14.44
N GLU A 153 1.97 1.63 15.57
CA GLU A 153 1.28 0.39 15.96
C GLU A 153 0.06 0.14 15.07
N LEU A 154 -0.67 1.20 14.69
CA LEU A 154 -1.73 1.11 13.69
C LEU A 154 -1.17 0.65 12.33
N ILE A 155 -0.04 1.19 11.86
CA ILE A 155 0.64 0.76 10.62
C ILE A 155 1.06 -0.72 10.71
N ARG A 156 1.60 -1.16 11.85
CA ARG A 156 1.92 -2.58 12.09
C ARG A 156 0.67 -3.45 12.16
N GLN A 157 -0.44 -2.97 12.70
CA GLN A 157 -1.72 -3.70 12.71
C GLN A 157 -2.28 -3.83 11.29
N LEU A 158 -2.25 -2.76 10.50
CA LEU A 158 -2.63 -2.77 9.08
C LEU A 158 -1.81 -3.81 8.33
N ALA A 159 -0.47 -3.78 8.45
CA ALA A 159 0.40 -4.76 7.83
C ALA A 159 0.18 -6.23 8.29
N ARG A 160 -0.48 -6.49 9.43
CA ARG A 160 -0.76 -7.85 9.97
C ARG A 160 -2.18 -8.35 9.68
N ALA A 161 -3.18 -7.47 9.72
CA ALA A 161 -4.54 -7.73 9.22
C ALA A 161 -4.57 -7.85 7.68
N GLU A 162 -3.40 -7.64 7.07
CA GLU A 162 -3.06 -7.85 5.68
C GLU A 162 -2.16 -9.15 5.50
N PRO A 163 -2.70 -10.41 5.58
CA PRO A 163 -2.09 -11.81 5.59
C PRO A 163 -0.87 -12.29 4.67
N PRO A 164 -0.87 -13.49 3.94
CA PRO A 164 0.49 -14.28 2.16
C PRO A 164 0.57 -14.12 0.56
N GLY A 165 -0.30 -13.52 -0.30
CA GLY A 165 -0.21 -13.53 -1.79
C GLY A 165 -0.58 -12.28 -2.64
N ARG A 166 -0.61 -11.07 -2.08
CA ARG A 166 -0.97 -9.71 -2.58
C ARG A 166 -0.02 -8.61 -2.02
N PRO A 167 0.57 -7.69 -2.81
CA PRO A 167 1.63 -6.77 -2.35
C PRO A 167 1.26 -5.83 -1.17
N VAL A 168 2.07 -5.77 -0.10
CA VAL A 168 2.12 -4.61 0.83
C VAL A 168 3.34 -3.74 0.50
N VAL A 169 3.16 -2.43 0.51
CA VAL A 169 4.23 -1.43 0.62
C VAL A 169 3.92 -0.57 1.83
N VAL A 170 4.89 -0.35 2.71
CA VAL A 170 4.77 0.56 3.86
C VAL A 170 5.79 1.67 3.71
N VAL A 171 5.32 2.90 3.61
CA VAL A 171 6.17 4.09 3.53
C VAL A 171 6.29 4.73 4.90
N SER A 172 7.49 4.72 5.48
CA SER A 172 7.86 5.50 6.66
C SER A 172 9.37 5.81 6.63
N THR A 173 9.85 6.55 7.62
CA THR A 173 11.27 6.75 7.93
C THR A 173 11.67 6.12 9.27
N ASP A 174 10.70 5.58 10.03
CA ASP A 174 10.94 4.88 11.28
C ASP A 174 11.42 3.43 11.06
N ARG A 175 12.39 2.99 11.89
CA ARG A 175 13.00 1.65 11.79
C ARG A 175 12.22 0.57 12.53
N GLU A 176 11.55 0.89 13.64
CA GLU A 176 10.71 -0.08 14.36
C GLU A 176 9.42 -0.37 13.59
N VAL A 177 8.89 0.63 12.86
CA VAL A 177 7.87 0.43 11.83
C VAL A 177 8.43 -0.50 10.74
N ALA A 178 9.57 -0.17 10.14
CA ALA A 178 10.14 -0.96 9.04
C ALA A 178 10.39 -2.44 9.40
N ASP A 179 11.01 -2.71 10.56
CA ASP A 179 11.24 -4.07 11.07
C ASP A 179 9.94 -4.77 11.46
N GLY A 180 9.00 -4.04 12.07
CA GLY A 180 7.71 -4.58 12.50
C GLY A 180 6.83 -5.00 11.32
N VAL A 181 6.80 -4.20 10.25
CA VAL A 181 6.02 -4.52 9.04
C VAL A 181 6.72 -5.53 8.14
N ALA A 182 8.06 -5.54 8.09
CA ALA A 182 8.82 -6.59 7.40
C ALA A 182 8.58 -7.98 8.00
N LYS A 183 8.45 -8.08 9.34
CA LYS A 183 8.04 -9.32 10.04
C LYS A 183 6.60 -9.72 9.72
N ALA A 184 5.74 -8.77 9.37
CA ALA A 184 4.39 -9.00 8.84
C ALA A 184 4.36 -9.22 7.31
N GLY A 185 5.52 -9.37 6.67
CA GLY A 185 5.64 -9.64 5.23
C GLY A 185 5.63 -8.40 4.32
N ALA A 186 5.37 -7.21 4.85
CA ALA A 186 5.34 -6.00 4.05
C ALA A 186 6.71 -5.59 3.51
N ARG A 187 6.72 -4.85 2.38
CA ARG A 187 7.93 -4.18 1.89
C ARG A 187 8.04 -2.77 2.49
N PRO A 188 8.93 -2.52 3.47
CA PRO A 188 9.21 -1.15 3.91
C PRO A 188 9.91 -0.37 2.79
N VAL A 189 9.57 0.93 2.68
CA VAL A 189 10.07 1.87 1.68
C VAL A 189 10.29 3.23 2.36
N ALA A 190 11.43 3.88 2.09
CA ALA A 190 11.74 5.17 2.70
C ALA A 190 10.80 6.30 2.22
N SER A 191 10.35 7.17 3.13
CA SER A 191 9.56 8.39 2.87
C SER A 191 10.03 9.21 1.66
N VAL A 192 11.34 9.29 1.46
CA VAL A 192 12.00 10.02 0.36
C VAL A 192 11.64 9.46 -1.03
N LEU A 193 11.40 8.15 -1.17
CA LEU A 193 11.01 7.56 -2.46
C LEU A 193 9.58 7.93 -2.85
N LEU A 194 8.64 7.92 -1.89
CA LEU A 194 7.29 8.42 -2.12
C LEU A 194 7.31 9.91 -2.48
N LEU A 195 8.06 10.73 -1.75
CA LEU A 195 8.18 12.16 -2.06
C LEU A 195 8.74 12.43 -3.47
N LYS A 196 9.79 11.69 -3.88
CA LYS A 196 10.33 11.72 -5.26
C LYS A 196 9.33 11.24 -6.32
N ARG A 197 8.42 10.32 -5.98
CA ARG A 197 7.37 9.86 -6.90
C ARG A 197 6.19 10.83 -7.00
N LEU A 198 5.83 11.47 -5.89
CA LEU A 198 4.80 12.51 -5.84
C LEU A 198 5.24 13.83 -6.48
N SER A 199 6.55 14.13 -6.58
CA SER A 199 7.06 15.30 -7.30
C SER A 199 7.12 15.13 -8.83
N ARG A 200 6.56 14.04 -9.37
CA ARG A 200 6.44 13.75 -10.82
C ARG A 200 4.98 13.81 -11.30
N VAL A 201 4.10 14.41 -10.50
CA VAL A 201 2.63 14.34 -10.60
C VAL A 201 2.04 15.74 -10.57
#